data_AF-A0A6V7QMC8-F1
#
_entry.id   AF-A0A6V7QMC8-F1
#
_cell.length_a   1.000
_cell.length_b   1.000
_cell.length_c   1.000
_cell.angle_alpha   90.00
_cell.angle_beta   90.00
_cell.angle_gamma   90.00
#
_symmetry.space_group_name_H-M   'P 1'
#
loop_
_entity.id
_entity.type
_entity.pdbx_description
1 polymer ?
#
loop_
_entity_poly.entity_id
_entity_poly.type
_entity_poly.pdbx_seq_one_letter_code
_entity_poly.pdbx_strand_id
1 'polypeptide(L)'
;MSVAFESWIAKLIKSAVVPSKKKRSANLGILAFEAAAIVSRLLHLWRSLSDAALARLRRDTIRLPGVRRVVSDDDSVLLSLACAELADSLRHAADAAAAALAPRCADPALREFRKRVKEFADSSGDGAADHSWVMSAKEMQHSVKKMDRLVASTAALFTEMEELAEAEACLRRLARCGGGGGGGKLAAAVEVQQRVFWLRQEVEHLKRASLWGTAFDDAVSLIARAAFTILARIKRAFGIVPDASRSPNPVAAAVYPSPPRERGRGRGRG
;
A
#
# COMPACT_ATOMS: atom_id res chain seq x y z
N MET A 1 48.92 -27.14 -7.18
CA MET A 1 47.65 -27.49 -6.50
C MET A 1 47.35 -26.50 -5.37
N SER A 2 47.06 -25.22 -5.67
CA SER A 2 46.78 -24.20 -4.62
C SER A 2 45.61 -23.25 -4.96
N VAL A 3 45.27 -23.07 -6.24
CA VAL A 3 44.21 -22.15 -6.67
C VAL A 3 42.78 -22.62 -6.39
N ALA A 4 42.55 -23.94 -6.28
CA ALA A 4 41.22 -24.48 -6.01
C ALA A 4 40.80 -24.33 -4.53
N PHE A 5 41.78 -24.33 -3.61
CA PHE A 5 41.54 -24.26 -2.17
C PHE A 5 41.14 -22.83 -1.73
N GLU A 6 41.76 -21.81 -2.31
CA GLU A 6 41.43 -20.40 -2.04
C GLU A 6 40.02 -20.02 -2.54
N SER A 7 39.58 -20.61 -3.66
CA SER A 7 38.22 -20.42 -4.20
C SER A 7 37.14 -20.94 -3.26
N TRP A 8 37.40 -22.06 -2.57
CA TRP A 8 36.46 -22.63 -1.61
C TRP A 8 36.42 -21.84 -0.30
N ILE A 9 37.58 -21.39 0.21
CA ILE A 9 37.66 -20.54 1.41
C ILE A 9 36.97 -19.19 1.17
N ALA A 10 37.16 -18.57 0.01
CA ALA A 10 36.45 -17.34 -0.36
C ALA A 10 34.92 -17.54 -0.43
N LYS A 11 34.47 -18.74 -0.81
CA LYS A 11 33.05 -19.12 -0.84
C LYS A 11 32.50 -19.35 0.58
N LEU A 12 33.32 -19.89 1.48
CA LEU A 12 32.98 -20.11 2.89
C LEU A 12 32.91 -18.77 3.66
N ILE A 13 33.83 -17.84 3.40
CA ILE A 13 33.82 -16.49 3.99
C ILE A 13 32.63 -15.67 3.47
N LYS A 14 32.26 -15.77 2.19
CA LYS A 14 31.02 -15.15 1.66
C LYS A 14 29.75 -15.79 2.22
N SER A 15 29.78 -17.07 2.58
CA SER A 15 28.69 -17.75 3.30
C SER A 15 28.66 -17.42 4.80
N ALA A 16 29.75 -16.87 5.35
CA ALA A 16 29.90 -16.48 6.75
C ALA A 16 29.57 -14.99 7.01
N VAL A 17 28.94 -14.30 6.04
CA VAL A 17 28.10 -13.14 6.38
C VAL A 17 26.91 -13.68 7.15
N VAL A 18 27.09 -13.79 8.46
CA VAL A 18 26.04 -14.10 9.42
C VAL A 18 24.87 -13.16 9.09
N PRO A 19 23.69 -13.65 8.68
CA PRO A 19 22.52 -12.80 8.68
C PRO A 19 22.36 -12.40 10.14
N SER A 20 22.62 -11.13 10.45
CA SER A 20 22.35 -10.57 11.76
C SER A 20 20.94 -11.03 12.13
N LYS A 21 20.79 -11.72 13.26
CA LYS A 21 19.48 -12.17 13.75
C LYS A 21 18.64 -10.91 13.93
N LYS A 22 17.90 -10.50 12.90
CA LYS A 22 17.00 -9.35 12.96
C LYS A 22 16.05 -9.64 14.11
N LYS A 23 16.14 -8.85 15.18
CA LYS A 23 15.21 -8.92 16.30
C LYS A 23 13.83 -8.70 15.71
N ARG A 24 13.02 -9.75 15.59
CA ARG A 24 11.68 -9.66 15.01
C ARG A 24 10.88 -8.67 15.85
N SER A 25 10.29 -7.67 15.21
CA SER A 25 9.33 -6.78 15.87
C SER A 25 8.14 -7.58 16.38
N ALA A 26 7.45 -7.02 17.38
CA ALA A 26 6.23 -7.61 17.91
C ALA A 26 5.12 -7.69 16.85
N ASN A 27 4.11 -8.50 17.10
CA ASN A 27 2.92 -8.54 16.26
C ASN A 27 2.05 -7.30 16.46
N LEU A 28 1.26 -6.93 15.44
CA LEU A 28 0.38 -5.77 15.47
C LEU A 28 -0.66 -5.82 16.60
N GLY A 29 -1.22 -7.01 16.86
CA GLY A 29 -2.32 -7.17 17.82
C GLY A 29 -3.51 -6.30 17.44
N ILE A 30 -4.03 -5.52 18.40
CA ILE A 30 -5.18 -4.63 18.19
C ILE A 30 -4.96 -3.57 17.08
N LEU A 31 -3.72 -3.18 16.80
CA LEU A 31 -3.39 -2.24 15.71
C LEU A 31 -3.60 -2.86 14.32
N ALA A 32 -3.93 -4.16 14.23
CA ALA A 32 -4.29 -4.80 12.99
C ALA A 32 -5.49 -4.16 12.30
N PHE A 33 -6.48 -3.67 13.05
CA PHE A 33 -7.66 -3.04 12.48
C PHE A 33 -7.32 -1.68 11.84
N GLU A 34 -6.44 -0.91 12.48
CA GLU A 34 -5.94 0.33 11.90
C GLU A 34 -5.06 0.06 10.67
N ALA A 35 -4.18 -0.94 10.75
CA ALA A 35 -3.39 -1.40 9.61
C ALA A 35 -4.29 -1.86 8.45
N ALA A 36 -5.39 -2.59 8.72
CA ALA A 36 -6.35 -3.02 7.71
C ALA A 36 -7.04 -1.84 7.02
N ALA A 37 -7.41 -0.79 7.78
CA ALA A 37 -7.98 0.43 7.23
C ALA A 37 -6.98 1.16 6.30
N ILE A 38 -5.71 1.24 6.70
CA ILE A 38 -4.65 1.82 5.88
C ILE A 38 -4.42 1.01 4.60
N VAL A 39 -4.26 -0.31 4.72
CA VAL A 39 -4.07 -1.22 3.58
C VAL A 39 -5.27 -1.16 2.62
N SER A 40 -6.49 -1.08 3.13
CA SER A 40 -7.71 -0.91 2.31
C SER A 40 -7.68 0.39 1.51
N ARG A 41 -7.24 1.51 2.10
CA ARG A 41 -7.07 2.78 1.38
C ARG A 41 -6.04 2.65 0.26
N LEU A 42 -4.90 2.00 0.52
CA LEU A 42 -3.88 1.78 -0.51
C LEU A 42 -4.38 0.90 -1.65
N LEU A 43 -5.13 -0.17 -1.35
CA LEU A 43 -5.79 -1.01 -2.34
C LEU A 43 -6.76 -0.22 -3.21
N HIS A 44 -7.59 0.63 -2.60
CA HIS A 44 -8.52 1.49 -3.31
C HIS A 44 -7.80 2.48 -4.24
N LEU A 45 -6.74 3.11 -3.76
CA LEU A 45 -5.91 4.02 -4.56
C LEU A 45 -5.28 3.29 -5.76
N TRP A 46 -4.70 2.10 -5.52
CA TRP A 46 -4.13 1.29 -6.58
C TRP A 46 -5.15 0.94 -7.68
N ARG A 47 -6.36 0.53 -7.30
CA ARG A 47 -7.45 0.22 -8.24
C ARG A 47 -7.93 1.46 -9.01
N SER A 48 -8.00 2.61 -8.33
CA SER A 48 -8.36 3.91 -8.92
C SER A 48 -7.34 4.38 -9.96
N LEU A 49 -6.10 3.91 -9.87
CA LEU A 49 -5.02 4.16 -10.84
C LEU A 49 -4.93 3.11 -11.95
N SER A 50 -5.89 2.19 -12.07
CA SER A 50 -5.93 1.25 -13.20
C SER A 50 -6.08 2.00 -14.53
N ASP A 51 -5.58 1.40 -15.62
CA ASP A 51 -5.62 2.06 -16.93
C ASP A 51 -7.07 2.34 -17.37
N ALA A 52 -8.00 1.44 -17.05
CA ALA A 52 -9.43 1.63 -17.27
C ALA A 52 -10.01 2.79 -16.43
N ALA A 53 -9.63 2.92 -15.16
CA ALA A 53 -10.09 4.02 -14.31
C ALA A 53 -9.53 5.37 -14.77
N LEU A 54 -8.24 5.42 -15.15
CA LEU A 54 -7.62 6.63 -15.69
C LEU A 54 -8.19 7.02 -17.06
N ALA A 55 -8.51 6.05 -17.92
CA ALA A 55 -9.18 6.29 -19.19
C ALA A 55 -10.58 6.89 -18.98
N ARG A 56 -11.36 6.32 -18.06
CA ARG A 56 -12.69 6.84 -17.68
C ARG A 56 -12.60 8.25 -17.09
N LEU A 57 -11.62 8.51 -16.22
CA LEU A 57 -11.39 9.85 -15.68
C LEU A 57 -11.19 10.88 -16.81
N ARG A 58 -10.32 10.57 -17.77
CA ARG A 58 -9.93 11.48 -18.86
C ARG A 58 -10.98 11.64 -19.96
N ARG A 59 -11.71 10.58 -20.28
CA ARG A 59 -12.67 10.56 -21.39
C ARG A 59 -14.07 10.94 -20.95
N ASP A 60 -14.44 10.58 -19.72
CA ASP A 60 -15.83 10.66 -19.28
C ASP A 60 -15.96 11.66 -18.12
N THR A 61 -15.26 11.43 -17.01
CA THR A 61 -15.47 12.20 -15.77
C THR A 61 -15.17 13.69 -15.93
N ILE A 62 -14.01 14.07 -16.47
CA ILE A 62 -13.65 15.49 -16.65
C ILE A 62 -14.47 16.19 -17.76
N ARG A 63 -15.19 15.40 -18.58
CA ARG A 63 -16.05 15.91 -19.65
C ARG A 63 -17.50 16.09 -19.21
N LEU A 64 -17.85 15.61 -18.01
CA LEU A 64 -19.21 15.78 -17.48
C LEU A 64 -19.54 17.28 -17.36
N PRO A 65 -20.70 17.74 -17.90
CA PRO A 65 -21.07 19.14 -17.85
C PRO A 65 -21.09 19.73 -16.44
N GLY A 66 -21.48 18.93 -15.44
CA GLY A 66 -21.48 19.34 -14.04
C GLY A 66 -20.07 19.60 -13.49
N VAL A 67 -19.10 18.73 -13.81
CA VAL A 67 -17.71 18.92 -13.38
C VAL A 67 -17.13 20.17 -14.00
N ARG A 68 -17.38 20.38 -15.30
CA ARG A 68 -16.85 21.53 -16.04
C ARG A 68 -17.41 22.87 -15.55
N ARG A 69 -18.72 22.92 -15.28
CA ARG A 69 -19.39 24.13 -14.79
C ARG A 69 -19.04 24.48 -13.35
N VAL A 70 -18.84 23.49 -12.49
CA VAL A 70 -18.64 23.71 -11.04
C VAL A 70 -17.17 23.85 -10.67
N VAL A 71 -16.27 23.16 -11.37
CA VAL A 71 -14.84 23.09 -11.00
C VAL A 71 -13.98 23.90 -11.96
N SER A 72 -13.93 23.53 -13.24
CA SER A 72 -13.13 24.21 -14.27
C SER A 72 -13.44 23.69 -15.67
N ASP A 73 -13.39 24.56 -16.68
CA ASP A 73 -13.38 24.18 -18.09
C ASP A 73 -11.98 23.80 -18.63
N ASP A 74 -10.94 23.89 -17.81
CA ASP A 74 -9.58 23.50 -18.24
C ASP A 74 -9.27 22.05 -17.84
N ASP A 75 -9.06 21.18 -18.83
CA ASP A 75 -8.69 19.78 -18.64
C ASP A 75 -7.40 19.63 -17.79
N SER A 76 -6.45 20.56 -17.93
CA SER A 76 -5.20 20.55 -17.16
C SER A 76 -5.44 20.89 -15.68
N VAL A 77 -6.38 21.79 -15.39
CA VAL A 77 -6.80 22.11 -14.02
C VAL A 77 -7.53 20.92 -13.40
N LEU A 78 -8.47 20.31 -14.12
CA LEU A 78 -9.20 19.13 -13.63
C LEU A 78 -8.28 17.94 -13.36
N LEU A 79 -7.30 17.69 -14.24
CA LEU A 79 -6.33 16.61 -14.07
C LEU A 79 -5.31 16.90 -12.97
N SER A 80 -4.87 18.15 -12.81
CA SER A 80 -3.99 18.53 -11.70
C SER A 80 -4.70 18.42 -10.35
N LEU A 81 -5.98 18.79 -10.26
CA LEU A 81 -6.80 18.57 -9.08
C LEU A 81 -6.95 17.08 -8.77
N ALA A 82 -7.31 16.25 -9.76
CA ALA A 82 -7.41 14.80 -9.54
C ALA A 82 -6.07 14.18 -9.10
N CYS A 83 -4.94 14.65 -9.63
CA CYS A 83 -3.62 14.23 -9.19
C CYS A 83 -3.37 14.63 -7.73
N ALA A 84 -3.70 15.87 -7.35
CA ALA A 84 -3.55 16.36 -5.99
C ALA A 84 -4.38 15.53 -5.00
N GLU A 85 -5.64 15.22 -5.32
CA GLU A 85 -6.52 14.39 -4.48
C GLU A 85 -5.98 12.97 -4.27
N LEU A 86 -5.44 12.34 -5.32
CA LEU A 86 -4.85 11.00 -5.24
C LEU A 86 -3.54 11.02 -4.42
N ALA A 87 -2.70 12.03 -4.64
CA ALA A 87 -1.46 12.21 -3.89
C ALA A 87 -1.75 12.51 -2.41
N ASP A 88 -2.76 13.31 -2.12
CA ASP A 88 -3.16 13.67 -0.77
C ASP A 88 -3.79 12.48 -0.03
N SER A 89 -4.62 11.68 -0.71
CA SER A 89 -5.14 10.43 -0.17
C SER A 89 -4.02 9.44 0.19
N LEU A 90 -2.98 9.34 -0.66
CA LEU A 90 -1.80 8.53 -0.38
C LEU A 90 -1.01 9.07 0.81
N ARG A 91 -0.82 10.39 0.86
CA ARG A 91 -0.13 11.10 1.95
C ARG A 91 -0.80 10.80 3.29
N HIS A 92 -2.12 10.91 3.38
CA HIS A 92 -2.89 10.56 4.58
C HIS A 92 -2.72 9.10 5.00
N ALA A 93 -2.75 8.16 4.06
CA ALA A 93 -2.51 6.74 4.37
C ALA A 93 -1.08 6.50 4.91
N ALA A 94 -0.08 7.17 4.33
CA ALA A 94 1.31 7.08 4.77
C ALA A 94 1.53 7.77 6.13
N ASP A 95 0.91 8.93 6.37
CA ASP A 95 0.93 9.64 7.66
C ASP A 95 0.33 8.77 8.78
N ALA A 96 -0.83 8.16 8.54
CA ALA A 96 -1.47 7.25 9.49
C ALA A 96 -0.57 6.05 9.85
N ALA A 97 0.03 5.41 8.84
CA ALA A 97 0.97 4.31 9.09
C ALA A 97 2.23 4.75 9.85
N ALA A 98 2.75 5.94 9.53
CA ALA A 98 3.91 6.51 10.21
C ALA A 98 3.63 6.85 11.67
N ALA A 99 2.41 7.29 12.00
CA ALA A 99 2.02 7.60 13.36
C ALA A 99 1.73 6.33 14.18
N ALA A 100 0.93 5.41 13.64
CA ALA A 100 0.41 4.27 14.40
C ALA A 100 1.35 3.07 14.46
N LEU A 101 2.06 2.78 13.36
CA LEU A 101 2.76 1.51 13.19
C LEU A 101 4.28 1.66 13.22
N ALA A 102 4.81 2.64 12.49
CA ALA A 102 6.23 2.80 12.27
C ALA A 102 7.07 2.88 13.57
N PRO A 103 6.66 3.58 14.67
CA PRO A 103 7.48 3.71 15.87
C PRO A 103 7.83 2.38 16.55
N ARG A 104 7.05 1.31 16.28
CA ARG A 104 7.23 -0.03 16.84
C ARG A 104 8.04 -0.97 15.93
N CYS A 105 8.48 -0.50 14.76
CA CYS A 105 9.37 -1.24 13.87
C CYS A 105 10.77 -1.37 14.49
N ALA A 106 11.37 -2.55 14.34
CA ALA A 106 12.76 -2.79 14.71
C ALA A 106 13.72 -2.19 13.66
N ASP A 107 13.30 -2.17 12.39
CA ASP A 107 14.11 -1.61 11.30
C ASP A 107 14.04 -0.06 11.30
N PRO A 108 15.17 0.66 11.45
CA PRO A 108 15.20 2.12 11.37
C PRO A 108 14.76 2.64 9.99
N ALA A 109 14.99 1.90 8.91
CA ALA A 109 14.55 2.32 7.60
C ALA A 109 13.01 2.35 7.48
N LEU A 110 12.34 1.42 8.16
CA LEU A 110 10.88 1.40 8.24
C LEU A 110 10.33 2.50 9.15
N ARG A 111 11.06 2.90 10.19
CA ARG A 111 10.66 4.04 11.05
C ARG A 111 10.63 5.36 10.29
N GLU A 112 11.51 5.52 9.31
CA GLU A 112 11.66 6.76 8.53
C GLU A 112 11.00 6.69 7.14
N PHE A 113 10.24 5.63 6.83
CA PHE A 113 9.72 5.41 5.47
C PHE A 113 8.92 6.62 4.95
N ARG A 114 8.16 7.30 5.81
CA ARG A 114 7.35 8.47 5.45
C ARG A 114 8.18 9.65 4.97
N LYS A 115 9.35 9.86 5.58
CA LYS A 115 10.31 10.87 5.13
C LYS A 115 10.80 10.54 3.71
N ARG A 116 11.16 9.28 3.48
CA ARG A 116 11.58 8.80 2.14
C ARG A 116 10.45 8.90 1.10
N VAL A 117 9.20 8.62 1.47
CA VAL A 117 8.04 8.81 0.58
C VAL A 117 7.87 10.30 0.23
N LYS A 118 8.09 11.21 1.19
CA LYS A 118 8.06 12.66 0.93
C LYS A 118 9.16 13.10 -0.02
N GLU A 119 10.40 12.68 0.25
CA GLU A 119 11.56 12.95 -0.60
C GLU A 119 11.34 12.42 -2.03
N PHE A 120 10.75 11.23 -2.14
CA PHE A 120 10.35 10.66 -3.43
C PHE A 120 9.20 11.41 -4.09
N ALA A 121 8.30 12.04 -3.35
CA ALA A 121 7.24 12.89 -3.91
C ALA A 121 7.83 14.19 -4.48
N ASP A 122 8.73 14.82 -3.75
CA ASP A 122 9.34 16.11 -4.08
C ASP A 122 10.38 16.01 -5.22
N SER A 123 10.85 14.81 -5.56
CA SER A 123 11.82 14.62 -6.67
C SER A 123 11.19 14.93 -8.05
N SER A 124 11.88 15.74 -8.86
CA SER A 124 11.40 16.20 -10.17
C SER A 124 11.76 15.26 -11.35
N GLY A 125 12.30 14.07 -11.10
CA GLY A 125 12.60 13.09 -12.15
C GLY A 125 12.84 11.67 -11.62
N ASP A 126 13.18 10.75 -12.53
CA ASP A 126 13.58 9.36 -12.24
C ASP A 126 14.94 9.24 -11.51
N GLY A 127 15.62 10.37 -11.29
CA GLY A 127 16.98 10.43 -10.76
C GLY A 127 17.07 10.40 -9.23
N ALA A 128 17.88 9.48 -8.74
CA ALA A 128 18.49 9.40 -7.40
C ALA A 128 17.61 9.11 -6.18
N ALA A 129 16.29 8.99 -6.31
CA ALA A 129 15.53 8.31 -5.28
C ALA A 129 15.76 6.80 -5.40
N ASP A 130 16.12 6.16 -4.30
CA ASP A 130 16.34 4.72 -4.25
C ASP A 130 15.02 3.99 -4.58
N HIS A 131 14.83 3.65 -5.85
CA HIS A 131 13.68 2.91 -6.38
C HIS A 131 13.61 1.48 -5.81
N SER A 132 14.52 1.10 -4.91
CA SER A 132 14.54 -0.21 -4.23
C SER A 132 13.22 -0.55 -3.53
N TRP A 133 12.41 0.44 -3.15
CA TRP A 133 11.12 0.24 -2.49
C TRP A 133 9.96 0.10 -3.49
N VAL A 134 10.13 0.54 -4.72
CA VAL A 134 9.12 0.42 -5.78
C VAL A 134 9.03 -1.03 -6.22
N MET A 135 7.82 -1.58 -6.20
CA MET A 135 7.56 -2.95 -6.61
C MET A 135 7.44 -3.02 -8.13
N SER A 136 7.97 -4.09 -8.73
CA SER A 136 7.64 -4.43 -10.12
C SER A 136 6.13 -4.69 -10.27
N ALA A 137 5.61 -4.61 -11.50
CA ALA A 137 4.20 -4.87 -11.76
C ALA A 137 3.74 -6.26 -11.26
N LYS A 138 4.57 -7.29 -11.43
CA LYS A 138 4.30 -8.66 -10.98
C LYS A 138 4.29 -8.77 -9.45
N GLU A 139 5.27 -8.17 -8.78
CA GLU A 139 5.32 -8.13 -7.32
C GLU A 139 4.11 -7.38 -6.76
N MET A 140 3.75 -6.23 -7.35
CA MET A 140 2.61 -5.45 -6.88
C MET A 140 1.29 -6.22 -7.05
N GLN A 141 1.09 -6.95 -8.15
CA GLN A 141 -0.09 -7.82 -8.31
C GLN A 141 -0.18 -8.90 -7.22
N HIS A 142 0.95 -9.53 -6.88
CA HIS A 142 0.99 -10.48 -5.77
C HIS A 142 0.72 -9.79 -4.43
N SER A 143 1.29 -8.60 -4.23
CA SER A 143 1.09 -7.77 -3.04
C SER A 143 -0.37 -7.40 -2.86
N VAL A 144 -1.07 -7.01 -3.93
CA VAL A 144 -2.51 -6.70 -3.92
C VAL A 144 -3.32 -7.91 -3.45
N LYS A 145 -3.06 -9.11 -4.00
CA LYS A 145 -3.74 -10.34 -3.55
C LYS A 145 -3.48 -10.64 -2.09
N LYS A 146 -2.24 -10.44 -1.62
CA LYS A 146 -1.86 -10.61 -0.21
C LYS A 146 -2.58 -9.60 0.68
N MET A 147 -2.59 -8.32 0.29
CA MET A 147 -3.26 -7.24 1.00
C MET A 147 -4.76 -7.50 1.10
N ASP A 148 -5.41 -7.91 0.00
CA ASP A 148 -6.84 -8.27 -0.01
C ASP A 148 -7.14 -9.40 0.97
N ARG A 149 -6.35 -10.48 0.94
CA ARG A 149 -6.51 -11.60 1.89
C ARG A 149 -6.34 -11.16 3.34
N LEU A 150 -5.33 -10.33 3.62
CA LEU A 150 -5.06 -9.83 4.97
C LEU A 150 -6.18 -8.91 5.47
N VAL A 151 -6.71 -8.03 4.62
CA VAL A 151 -7.86 -7.18 4.96
C VAL A 151 -9.09 -8.04 5.22
N ALA A 152 -9.38 -9.00 4.34
CA ALA A 152 -10.53 -9.88 4.48
C ALA A 152 -10.48 -10.73 5.77
N SER A 153 -9.33 -11.35 6.09
CA SER A 153 -9.19 -12.12 7.33
C SER A 153 -9.20 -11.24 8.58
N THR A 154 -8.74 -9.98 8.50
CA THR A 154 -8.82 -9.03 9.62
C THR A 154 -10.26 -8.54 9.83
N ALA A 155 -11.04 -8.37 8.76
CA ALA A 155 -12.46 -8.05 8.85
C ALA A 155 -13.26 -9.23 9.44
N ALA A 156 -13.01 -10.46 8.98
CA ALA A 156 -13.60 -11.65 9.57
C ALA A 156 -13.24 -11.78 11.06
N LEU A 157 -11.99 -11.52 11.44
CA LEU A 157 -11.58 -11.53 12.85
C LEU A 157 -12.41 -10.54 13.69
N PHE A 158 -12.69 -9.35 13.17
CA PHE A 158 -13.50 -8.36 13.87
C PHE A 158 -14.91 -8.92 14.13
N THR A 159 -15.57 -9.44 13.10
CA THR A 159 -16.93 -10.01 13.20
C THR A 159 -16.97 -11.21 14.16
N GLU A 160 -16.03 -12.16 14.06
CA GLU A 160 -16.00 -13.33 14.94
C GLU A 160 -15.71 -12.96 16.41
N MET A 161 -14.94 -11.89 16.65
CA MET A 161 -14.72 -11.37 18.01
C MET A 161 -15.99 -10.75 18.59
N GLU A 162 -16.79 -10.05 17.78
CA GLU A 162 -18.10 -9.52 18.20
C GLU A 162 -19.08 -10.66 18.50
N GLU A 163 -19.19 -11.65 17.61
CA GLU A 163 -20.03 -12.83 17.82
C GLU A 163 -19.64 -13.62 19.08
N LEU A 164 -18.33 -13.78 19.33
CA LEU A 164 -17.85 -14.42 20.55
C LEU A 164 -18.27 -13.64 21.80
N ALA A 165 -18.15 -12.32 21.78
CA ALA A 165 -18.53 -11.47 22.91
C ALA A 165 -20.04 -11.57 23.20
N GLU A 166 -20.87 -11.63 22.16
CA GLU A 166 -22.32 -11.84 22.26
C GLU A 166 -22.67 -13.22 22.81
N ALA A 167 -22.04 -14.28 22.30
CA ALA A 167 -22.26 -15.66 22.76
C ALA A 167 -21.85 -15.82 24.24
N GLU A 168 -20.72 -15.24 24.65
CA GLU A 168 -20.29 -15.23 26.04
C GLU A 168 -21.24 -14.43 26.95
N ALA A 169 -21.81 -13.32 26.45
CA ALA A 169 -22.82 -12.56 27.17
C ALA A 169 -24.12 -13.36 27.33
N CYS A 170 -24.55 -14.08 26.29
CA CYS A 170 -25.69 -14.99 26.34
C CYS A 170 -25.48 -16.09 27.38
N LEU A 171 -24.31 -16.75 27.38
CA LEU A 171 -23.97 -17.78 28.36
C LEU A 171 -23.99 -17.26 29.80
N ARG A 172 -23.45 -16.05 30.03
CA ARG A 172 -23.50 -15.37 31.34
C ARG A 172 -24.92 -15.08 31.81
N ARG A 173 -25.84 -14.71 30.89
CA ARG A 173 -27.26 -14.49 31.21
C ARG A 173 -27.94 -15.80 31.60
N LEU A 174 -27.72 -16.87 30.84
CA LEU A 174 -28.27 -18.20 31.14
C LEU A 174 -27.80 -18.72 32.50
N ALA A 175 -26.52 -18.53 32.85
CA ALA A 175 -25.97 -18.93 34.15
C ALA A 175 -26.58 -18.15 35.33
N ARG A 176 -26.88 -16.86 35.17
CA ARG A 176 -27.47 -16.01 36.22
C ARG A 176 -28.95 -16.29 36.47
N CYS A 177 -29.67 -16.84 35.49
CA CYS A 177 -31.08 -17.19 35.63
C CYS A 177 -31.32 -18.54 36.33
N GLY A 178 -30.32 -19.08 37.05
CA GLY A 178 -30.27 -20.43 37.61
C GLY A 178 -31.19 -20.76 38.80
N GLY A 179 -32.26 -19.99 39.04
CA GLY A 179 -33.19 -20.21 40.16
C GLY A 179 -34.47 -21.00 39.86
N GLY A 180 -34.75 -21.37 38.61
CA GLY A 180 -36.01 -22.03 38.23
C GLY A 180 -35.79 -23.10 37.17
N GLY A 181 -35.87 -24.36 37.61
CA GLY A 181 -35.53 -25.56 36.86
C GLY A 181 -36.37 -25.79 35.60
N GLY A 182 -35.67 -26.04 34.50
CA GLY A 182 -36.25 -26.59 33.28
C GLY A 182 -35.13 -27.18 32.43
N GLY A 183 -35.24 -28.46 32.07
CA GLY A 183 -34.23 -29.18 31.27
C GLY A 183 -33.88 -28.48 29.95
N GLY A 184 -34.82 -27.71 29.37
CA GLY A 184 -34.58 -26.89 28.19
C GLY A 184 -33.55 -25.77 28.37
N LYS A 185 -33.43 -25.17 29.57
CA LYS A 185 -32.39 -24.16 29.86
C LYS A 185 -30.99 -24.76 29.92
N LEU A 186 -30.88 -25.98 30.46
CA LEU A 186 -29.60 -26.69 30.52
C LEU A 186 -29.12 -27.07 29.12
N ALA A 187 -30.04 -27.58 28.28
CA ALA A 187 -29.75 -27.88 26.87
C ALA A 187 -29.28 -26.62 26.09
N ALA A 188 -30.00 -25.50 26.23
CA ALA A 188 -29.61 -24.23 25.60
C ALA A 188 -28.25 -23.71 26.11
N ALA A 189 -27.95 -23.86 27.40
CA ALA A 189 -26.66 -23.47 27.96
C ALA A 189 -25.50 -24.30 27.38
N VAL A 190 -25.70 -25.62 27.22
CA VAL A 190 -24.71 -26.52 26.61
C VAL A 190 -24.46 -26.15 25.14
N GLU A 191 -25.52 -25.85 24.37
CA GLU A 191 -25.39 -25.43 22.98
C GLU A 191 -24.60 -24.12 22.84
N VAL A 192 -24.95 -23.09 23.64
CA VAL A 192 -24.23 -21.81 23.65
C VAL A 192 -22.78 -22.02 24.08
N GLN A 193 -22.51 -22.89 25.05
CA GLN A 193 -21.14 -23.22 25.48
C GLN A 193 -20.33 -23.88 24.36
N GLN A 194 -20.93 -24.80 23.59
CA GLN A 194 -20.27 -25.39 22.42
C GLN A 194 -19.98 -24.32 21.36
N ARG A 195 -20.92 -23.41 21.09
CA ARG A 195 -20.69 -22.29 20.16
C ARG A 195 -19.54 -21.39 20.62
N VAL A 196 -19.47 -21.04 21.90
CA VAL A 196 -18.36 -20.26 22.48
C VAL A 196 -17.02 -20.98 22.28
N PHE A 197 -16.97 -22.30 22.47
CA PHE A 197 -15.76 -23.08 22.24
C PHE A 197 -15.30 -23.00 20.78
N TRP A 198 -16.23 -23.17 19.83
CA TRP A 198 -15.93 -23.05 18.40
C TRP A 198 -15.45 -21.65 18.01
N LEU A 199 -16.17 -20.61 18.40
CA LEU A 199 -15.82 -19.22 18.11
C LEU A 199 -14.44 -18.85 18.66
N ARG A 200 -14.06 -19.36 19.85
CA ARG A 200 -12.71 -19.15 20.40
C ARG A 200 -11.61 -19.75 19.52
N GLN A 201 -11.83 -20.96 18.99
CA GLN A 201 -10.87 -21.58 18.08
C GLN A 201 -10.75 -20.79 16.78
N GLU A 202 -11.88 -20.35 16.23
CA GLU A 202 -11.90 -19.56 15.00
C GLU A 202 -11.20 -18.21 15.16
N VAL A 203 -11.49 -17.48 16.25
CA VAL A 203 -10.78 -16.23 16.58
C VAL A 203 -9.27 -16.45 16.69
N GLU A 204 -8.81 -17.54 17.34
CA GLU A 204 -7.39 -17.85 17.42
C GLU A 204 -6.79 -18.24 16.06
N HIS A 205 -7.54 -18.92 15.19
CA HIS A 205 -7.12 -19.17 13.80
C HIS A 205 -6.97 -17.87 13.02
N LEU A 206 -8.00 -17.02 13.03
CA LEU A 206 -8.02 -15.74 12.34
C LEU A 206 -6.96 -14.77 12.84
N LYS A 207 -6.66 -14.75 14.14
CA LYS A 207 -5.52 -13.97 14.67
C LYS A 207 -4.19 -14.36 14.01
N ARG A 208 -3.98 -15.64 13.68
CA ARG A 208 -2.76 -16.10 12.99
C ARG A 208 -2.80 -15.80 11.48
N ALA A 209 -3.98 -15.80 10.87
CA ALA A 209 -4.17 -15.60 9.42
C ALA A 209 -4.34 -14.13 8.99
N SER A 210 -4.55 -13.21 9.94
CA SER A 210 -4.83 -11.79 9.72
C SER A 210 -3.63 -10.88 10.01
N LEU A 211 -3.85 -9.57 9.90
CA LEU A 211 -2.86 -8.58 10.31
C LEU A 211 -2.55 -8.67 11.81
N TRP A 212 -3.43 -9.24 12.64
CA TRP A 212 -3.21 -9.40 14.08
C TRP A 212 -1.91 -10.11 14.40
N GLY A 213 -1.64 -11.21 13.70
CA GLY A 213 -0.44 -12.03 13.87
C GLY A 213 0.76 -11.58 13.02
N THR A 214 0.65 -10.48 12.29
CA THR A 214 1.72 -9.95 11.45
C THR A 214 2.65 -9.05 12.27
N ALA A 215 3.97 -9.14 12.06
CA ALA A 215 4.94 -8.28 12.72
C ALA A 215 4.86 -6.82 12.23
N PHE A 216 5.20 -5.85 13.08
CA PHE A 216 5.23 -4.42 12.69
C PHE A 216 6.09 -4.20 11.44
N ASP A 217 7.29 -4.79 11.39
CA ASP A 217 8.21 -4.60 10.26
C ASP A 217 7.59 -5.13 8.94
N ASP A 218 6.93 -6.29 8.98
CA ASP A 218 6.32 -6.89 7.80
C ASP A 218 5.14 -6.06 7.28
N ALA A 219 4.30 -5.55 8.20
CA ALA A 219 3.17 -4.71 7.86
C ALA A 219 3.61 -3.35 7.31
N VAL A 220 4.55 -2.68 7.98
CA VAL A 220 5.06 -1.37 7.54
C VAL A 220 5.87 -1.50 6.26
N SER A 221 6.62 -2.58 6.06
CA SER A 221 7.31 -2.85 4.79
C SER A 221 6.31 -3.00 3.64
N LEU A 222 5.23 -3.76 3.85
CA LEU A 222 4.16 -3.92 2.85
C LEU A 222 3.50 -2.58 2.50
N ILE A 223 3.13 -1.80 3.52
CA ILE A 223 2.49 -0.49 3.37
C ILE A 223 3.43 0.50 2.66
N ALA A 224 4.69 0.57 3.09
CA ALA A 224 5.68 1.47 2.51
C ALA A 224 5.92 1.15 1.03
N ARG A 225 6.22 -0.11 0.69
CA ARG A 225 6.45 -0.52 -0.71
C ARG A 225 5.22 -0.28 -1.59
N ALA A 226 4.02 -0.53 -1.08
CA ALA A 226 2.79 -0.19 -1.78
C ALA A 226 2.67 1.33 -2.00
N ALA A 227 2.96 2.15 -0.99
CA ALA A 227 2.91 3.60 -1.09
C ALA A 227 3.91 4.16 -2.12
N PHE A 228 5.16 3.69 -2.13
CA PHE A 228 6.15 4.05 -3.16
C PHE A 228 5.66 3.69 -4.57
N THR A 229 5.12 2.49 -4.72
CA THR A 229 4.63 2.00 -6.02
C THR A 229 3.42 2.78 -6.52
N ILE A 230 2.50 3.12 -5.63
CA ILE A 230 1.34 3.97 -5.93
C ILE A 230 1.80 5.38 -6.31
N LEU A 231 2.72 5.98 -5.56
CA LEU A 231 3.27 7.31 -5.86
C LEU A 231 3.97 7.35 -7.22
N ALA A 232 4.80 6.36 -7.52
CA ALA A 232 5.45 6.23 -8.83
C ALA A 232 4.40 6.14 -9.96
N ARG A 233 3.32 5.38 -9.72
CA ARG A 233 2.22 5.26 -10.68
C ARG A 233 1.44 6.57 -10.84
N ILE A 234 1.21 7.34 -9.78
CA ILE A 234 0.60 8.68 -9.85
C ILE A 234 1.48 9.59 -10.71
N LYS A 235 2.77 9.69 -10.39
CA LYS A 235 3.73 10.52 -11.13
C LYS A 235 3.73 10.21 -12.63
N ARG A 236 3.79 8.94 -12.99
CA ARG A 236 3.72 8.49 -14.39
C ARG A 236 2.37 8.76 -15.02
N ALA A 237 1.27 8.47 -14.32
CA ALA A 237 -0.07 8.65 -14.86
C ALA A 237 -0.32 10.11 -15.23
N PHE A 238 0.13 11.07 -14.43
CA PHE A 238 -0.12 12.50 -14.64
C PHE A 238 1.03 13.25 -15.33
N GLY A 239 2.06 12.55 -15.82
CA GLY A 239 3.15 13.16 -16.59
C GLY A 239 4.08 14.04 -15.77
N ILE A 240 4.14 13.84 -14.45
CA ILE A 240 5.10 14.51 -13.54
C ILE A 240 6.52 13.98 -13.80
N VAL A 241 6.62 12.75 -14.30
CA VAL A 241 7.84 12.16 -14.84
C VAL A 241 7.70 12.04 -16.36
N PRO A 242 8.70 12.49 -17.16
CA PRO A 242 8.68 12.30 -18.61
C PRO A 242 8.65 10.82 -18.95
N ASP A 243 7.59 10.38 -19.63
CA ASP A 243 7.52 9.04 -20.18
C ASP A 243 8.40 8.95 -21.44
N ALA A 244 9.52 8.23 -21.36
CA ALA A 244 10.41 8.00 -22.50
C ALA A 244 9.70 7.29 -23.68
N SER A 245 8.52 6.68 -23.47
CA SER A 245 7.70 6.07 -24.52
C SER A 245 6.65 7.03 -25.13
N ARG A 246 6.48 8.22 -24.56
CA ARG A 246 5.54 9.23 -25.06
C ARG A 246 6.26 10.11 -26.07
N SER A 247 6.35 9.61 -27.30
CA SER A 247 6.74 10.40 -28.48
C SER A 247 6.02 11.76 -28.47
N PRO A 248 6.73 12.89 -28.67
CA PRO A 248 6.09 14.19 -28.79
C PRO A 248 5.12 14.15 -29.96
N ASN A 249 3.86 14.46 -29.69
CA ASN A 249 2.82 14.56 -30.70
C ASN A 249 3.31 15.50 -31.82
N PRO A 250 3.46 15.05 -33.08
CA PRO A 250 4.12 15.82 -34.15
C PRO A 250 3.41 17.14 -34.49
N VAL A 251 2.17 17.31 -34.03
CA VAL A 251 1.38 18.53 -34.19
C VAL A 251 1.98 19.71 -33.42
N ALA A 252 2.62 19.49 -32.27
CA ALA A 252 3.24 20.56 -31.49
C ALA A 252 4.56 21.07 -32.11
N ALA A 253 5.29 20.20 -32.82
CA ALA A 253 6.53 20.57 -33.51
C ALA A 253 6.28 21.42 -34.77
N ALA A 254 5.07 21.40 -35.32
CA ALA A 254 4.70 22.19 -36.50
C ALA A 254 4.36 23.66 -36.17
N VAL A 255 4.17 24.01 -34.89
CA VAL A 255 3.75 25.36 -34.47
C VAL A 255 4.93 26.32 -34.32
N TYR A 256 6.16 25.81 -34.20
CA TYR A 256 7.37 26.63 -34.19
C TYR A 256 8.36 26.18 -35.28
N PRO A 257 8.30 26.76 -36.50
CA PRO A 257 9.40 26.61 -37.43
C PRO A 257 10.64 27.30 -36.83
N SER A 258 11.70 26.53 -36.61
CA SER A 258 13.02 27.06 -36.24
C SER A 258 13.46 28.13 -37.23
N PRO A 259 14.02 29.27 -36.78
CA PRO A 259 14.49 30.31 -37.70
C PRO A 259 15.65 29.77 -38.57
N PRO A 260 15.78 30.24 -39.82
CA PRO A 260 16.82 29.76 -40.71
C PRO A 260 18.20 30.16 -40.19
N ARG A 261 19.14 29.22 -40.21
CA ARG A 261 20.56 29.51 -40.00
C ARG A 261 21.05 30.47 -41.09
N GLU A 262 21.36 31.71 -40.72
CA GLU A 262 22.08 32.64 -41.58
C GLU A 262 23.44 32.03 -41.95
N ARG A 263 23.58 31.62 -43.22
CA ARG A 263 24.88 31.42 -43.85
C ARG A 263 25.43 32.79 -44.25
N GLY A 264 26.00 33.48 -43.28
CA GLY A 264 26.78 34.71 -43.47
C GLY A 264 28.14 34.41 -44.13
N ARG A 265 28.15 34.49 -45.45
CA ARG A 265 29.27 34.57 -46.41
C ARG A 265 30.59 35.13 -45.85
N GLY A 266 31.67 34.45 -46.22
CA GLY A 266 33.01 35.03 -46.20
C GLY A 266 33.21 36.18 -47.19
N ARG A 267 34.05 37.14 -46.77
CA ARG A 267 34.93 38.02 -47.56
C ARG A 267 36.15 38.25 -46.63
N GLY A 268 37.41 38.08 -46.99
CA GLY A 268 38.05 38.37 -48.27
C GLY A 268 38.92 39.61 -48.10
N ARG A 269 40.21 39.38 -47.81
CA ARG A 269 41.43 40.21 -47.99
C ARG A 269 41.37 41.75 -47.86
N GLY A 270 42.34 42.26 -47.10
CA GLY A 270 42.83 43.65 -47.08
C GLY A 270 43.92 43.74 -46.04
#